data_AF-A0A392NTC1-F1
#
_entry.id   AF-A0A392NTC1-F1
#
_cell.length_a   1.000
_cell.length_b   1.000
_cell.length_c   1.000
_cell.angle_alpha   90.00
_cell.angle_beta   90.00
_cell.angle_gamma   90.00
#
_symmetry.space_group_name_H-M   'P 1'
#
loop_
_entity.id
_entity.type
_entity.pdbx_description
1 polymer ?
#
loop_
_entity_poly.entity_id
_entity_poly.type
_entity_poly.pdbx_seq_one_letter_code
_entity_poly.pdbx_strand_id
1 'polypeptide(L)'
;FVKNLITRKQFVAAVRFSCAYNLADKNQLVVMCREQVQNVKLICESSYEKTNSIEIKDKARDQEIASLRTVLQCILDCNLQSEDMLLDKDIKYRILELKANKGM
;
A
#
# COMPACT_ATOMS: atom_id res chain seq x y z
N PHE A 1 -0.50 -20.98 -4.07
CA PHE A 1 -1.20 -19.79 -4.60
C PHE A 1 -0.70 -18.49 -3.95
N VAL A 2 -0.88 -18.28 -2.64
CA VAL A 2 -0.47 -17.04 -1.93
C VAL A 2 0.98 -16.63 -2.19
N LYS A 3 1.95 -17.56 -2.07
CA LYS A 3 3.37 -17.29 -2.37
C LYS A 3 3.59 -16.71 -3.78
N ASN A 4 2.86 -17.20 -4.79
CA ASN A 4 2.95 -16.69 -6.17
C ASN A 4 2.42 -15.25 -6.28
N LEU A 5 1.37 -14.89 -5.53
CA LEU A 5 0.88 -13.51 -5.46
C LEU A 5 1.95 -12.59 -4.87
N ILE A 6 2.60 -13.00 -3.78
CA ILE A 6 3.70 -12.24 -3.14
C ILE A 6 4.87 -12.06 -4.11
N THR A 7 5.33 -13.13 -4.77
CA THR A 7 6.41 -13.05 -5.76
C THR A 7 6.09 -12.09 -6.91
N ARG A 8 4.80 -11.96 -7.27
CA ARG A 8 4.31 -11.01 -8.28
C ARG A 8 4.00 -9.62 -7.72
N LYS A 9 4.36 -9.33 -6.46
CA LYS A 9 4.06 -8.09 -5.74
C LYS A 9 2.57 -7.77 -5.63
N GLN A 10 1.71 -8.78 -5.70
CA GLN A 10 0.25 -8.67 -5.55
C GLN A 10 -0.15 -8.81 -4.07
N PHE A 11 0.44 -8.00 -3.19
CA PHE A 11 0.32 -8.14 -1.74
C PHE A 11 -1.11 -8.00 -1.23
N VAL A 12 -1.90 -7.04 -1.75
CA VAL A 12 -3.32 -6.89 -1.35
C VAL A 12 -4.13 -8.16 -1.67
N ALA A 13 -3.92 -8.73 -2.86
CA ALA A 13 -4.61 -9.97 -3.24
C ALA A 13 -4.18 -11.13 -2.33
N ALA A 14 -2.89 -11.18 -1.99
CA ALA A 14 -2.36 -12.18 -1.07
C ALA A 14 -2.97 -12.04 0.33
N VAL A 15 -3.06 -10.82 0.88
CA VAL A 15 -3.67 -10.54 2.19
C VAL A 15 -5.15 -10.92 2.20
N ARG A 16 -5.93 -10.46 1.20
CA ARG A 16 -7.36 -10.79 1.10
C ARG A 16 -7.62 -12.28 1.02
N PHE A 17 -6.84 -12.99 0.20
CA PHE A 17 -6.95 -14.44 0.08
C PHE A 17 -6.59 -15.12 1.41
N SER A 18 -5.46 -14.75 2.01
CA SER A 18 -5.04 -15.32 3.29
C SER A 18 -6.04 -15.05 4.41
N CYS A 19 -6.65 -13.86 4.47
CA CYS A 19 -7.69 -13.53 5.44
C CYS A 19 -8.98 -14.32 5.22
N ALA A 20 -9.47 -14.38 3.98
CA ALA A 20 -10.74 -15.06 3.66
C ALA A 20 -10.71 -16.56 3.97
N TYR A 21 -9.54 -17.19 3.81
CA TYR A 21 -9.34 -18.62 4.05
C TYR A 21 -8.59 -18.92 5.36
N ASN A 22 -8.39 -17.91 6.21
CA ASN A 22 -7.68 -18.03 7.49
C ASN A 22 -6.31 -18.75 7.39
N LEU A 23 -5.54 -18.43 6.34
CA LEU A 23 -4.27 -19.09 5.99
C LEU A 23 -3.04 -18.47 6.66
N ALA A 24 -3.21 -17.34 7.33
CA ALA A 24 -2.15 -16.62 8.02
C ALA A 24 -2.72 -15.96 9.27
N ASP A 25 -1.90 -15.85 10.31
CA ASP A 25 -2.26 -15.04 11.47
C ASP A 25 -2.33 -13.55 11.09
N LYS A 26 -3.01 -12.76 11.91
CA LYS A 26 -3.20 -11.35 11.60
C LYS A 26 -1.88 -10.55 11.63
N ASN A 27 -0.88 -10.96 12.41
CA ASN A 27 0.43 -10.30 12.43
C ASN A 27 1.14 -10.47 11.09
N GLN A 28 1.08 -11.67 10.50
CA GLN A 28 1.59 -11.93 9.15
C GLN A 28 0.87 -11.06 8.11
N LEU A 29 -0.45 -10.93 8.21
CA LEU A 29 -1.22 -10.07 7.30
C LEU A 29 -0.81 -8.59 7.41
N VAL A 30 -0.57 -8.10 8.63
CA VAL A 30 -0.05 -6.73 8.86
C VAL A 30 1.34 -6.55 8.23
N VAL A 31 2.25 -7.51 8.41
CA VAL A 31 3.59 -7.45 7.79
C VAL A 31 3.48 -7.33 6.28
N MET A 32 2.61 -8.12 5.64
CA MET A 32 2.36 -8.05 4.20
C MET A 32 1.77 -6.70 3.75
N CYS A 33 0.87 -6.12 4.55
CA CYS A 33 0.35 -4.77 4.29
C CYS A 33 1.46 -3.71 4.37
N ARG A 34 2.37 -3.82 5.35
CA ARG A 34 3.51 -2.91 5.50
C ARG A 34 4.49 -3.00 4.34
N GLU A 35 4.80 -4.22 3.88
CA GLU A 35 5.64 -4.43 2.69
C GLU A 35 5.03 -3.79 1.44
N GLN A 36 3.70 -3.88 1.27
CA GLN A 36 3.01 -3.22 0.17
C GLN A 36 3.16 -1.69 0.24
N VAL A 37 2.96 -1.10 1.43
CA VAL A 37 3.11 0.36 1.63
C VAL A 37 4.52 0.81 1.28
N GLN A 38 5.55 0.09 1.74
CA GLN A 38 6.95 0.39 1.43
C GLN A 38 7.26 0.25 -0.07
N ASN A 39 6.78 -0.81 -0.72
CA ASN A 39 7.00 -1.05 -2.15
C ASN A 39 6.34 0.05 -3.01
N VAL A 40 5.12 0.48 -2.67
CA VAL A 40 4.44 1.57 -3.39
C VAL A 40 5.21 2.89 -3.21
N LYS A 41 5.68 3.19 -1.99
CA LYS A 41 6.48 4.40 -1.73
C LYS A 41 7.77 4.44 -2.56
N LEU A 42 8.51 3.33 -2.59
CA LEU A 42 9.75 3.21 -3.38
C LEU A 42 9.51 3.37 -4.89
N ILE A 43 8.42 2.81 -5.42
CA ILE A 43 8.06 2.98 -6.84
C ILE A 43 7.82 4.46 -7.15
N CYS A 44 7.10 5.16 -6.28
CA CYS A 44 6.81 6.57 -6.45
C CYS A 44 8.09 7.41 -6.39
N GLU A 45 8.91 7.25 -5.35
CA GLU A 45 10.20 7.95 -5.19
C GLU A 45 11.12 7.73 -6.40
N SER A 46 11.21 6.50 -6.90
CA SER A 46 12.01 6.20 -8.10
C SER A 46 11.48 6.91 -9.35
N SER A 47 10.19 7.21 -9.43
CA SER A 47 9.59 7.96 -10.54
C SER A 47 9.95 9.44 -10.45
N TYR A 48 9.99 10.00 -9.24
CA TYR A 48 10.40 11.39 -9.00
C TYR A 48 11.86 11.64 -9.38
N GLU A 49 12.77 10.69 -9.10
CA GLU A 49 14.19 10.81 -9.45
C GLU A 49 14.47 10.67 -10.95
N LYS A 50 13.65 9.89 -11.67
CA LYS A 50 13.92 9.53 -13.07
C LYS A 50 13.40 10.53 -14.10
N THR A 51 12.56 11.49 -13.71
CA THR A 51 11.95 12.42 -14.68
C THR A 51 11.67 13.80 -14.07
N ASN A 52 11.78 14.84 -14.90
CA ASN A 52 11.34 16.19 -14.56
C ASN A 52 9.90 16.49 -15.03
N SER A 53 9.25 15.54 -15.71
CA SER A 53 7.87 15.72 -16.17
C SER A 53 6.90 15.74 -14.99
N ILE A 54 6.23 16.89 -14.82
CA ILE A 54 5.17 17.08 -13.82
C ILE A 54 4.06 16.06 -14.05
N GLU A 55 3.67 15.80 -15.30
CA GLU A 55 2.61 14.83 -15.63
C GLU A 55 2.95 13.41 -15.15
N ILE A 56 4.20 12.98 -15.33
CA ILE A 56 4.62 11.64 -14.90
C ILE A 56 4.66 11.56 -13.36
N LYS A 57 5.14 12.61 -12.69
CA LYS A 57 5.13 12.70 -11.21
C LYS A 57 3.70 12.68 -10.67
N ASP A 58 2.79 13.42 -11.30
CA ASP A 58 1.37 13.46 -10.93
C ASP A 58 0.72 12.08 -11.07
N LYS A 59 0.99 11.38 -12.17
CA LYS A 59 0.48 10.02 -12.40
C LYS A 59 1.02 9.02 -11.38
N ALA A 60 2.32 9.06 -11.09
CA ALA A 60 2.95 8.18 -10.10
C ALA A 60 2.34 8.39 -8.71
N ARG A 61 2.09 9.65 -8.35
CA ARG A 61 1.46 10.05 -7.10
C ARG A 61 -0.01 9.63 -6.99
N ASP A 62 -0.80 9.86 -8.04
CA ASP A 62 -2.20 9.40 -8.06
C ASP A 62 -2.27 7.86 -7.95
N GLN A 63 -1.29 7.14 -8.54
CA GLN A 63 -1.16 5.69 -8.39
C GLN A 63 -0.71 5.24 -6.99
N GLU A 64 0.20 5.98 -6.33
CA GLU A 64 0.54 5.76 -4.92
C GLU A 64 -0.70 5.93 -4.02
N ILE A 65 -1.44 7.02 -4.19
CA ILE A 65 -2.68 7.28 -3.42
C ILE A 65 -3.71 6.16 -3.62
N ALA A 66 -3.95 5.73 -4.87
CA ALA A 66 -4.90 4.66 -5.17
C ALA A 66 -4.48 3.33 -4.51
N SER A 67 -3.18 3.02 -4.55
CA SER A 67 -2.63 1.81 -3.93
C SER A 67 -2.75 1.85 -2.40
N LEU A 68 -2.41 2.98 -1.78
CA LEU A 68 -2.54 3.20 -0.34
C LEU A 68 -3.99 3.09 0.14
N ARG A 69 -4.95 3.64 -0.61
CA ARG A 69 -6.40 3.47 -0.33
C ARG A 69 -6.83 2.01 -0.40
N THR A 70 -6.27 1.25 -1.35
CA THR A 70 -6.56 -0.17 -1.48
C THR A 70 -6.03 -0.96 -0.28
N VAL A 71 -4.84 -0.62 0.25
CA VAL A 71 -4.31 -1.22 1.48
C VAL A 71 -5.20 -0.86 2.67
N LEU A 72 -5.64 0.39 2.79
CA LEU A 72 -6.54 0.83 3.86
C LEU A 72 -7.84 0.02 3.86
N GLN A 73 -8.45 -0.15 2.68
CA GLN A 73 -9.64 -0.97 2.54
C GLN A 73 -9.37 -2.44 2.90
N CYS A 74 -8.22 -2.98 2.51
CA CYS A 74 -7.83 -4.34 2.87
C CYS A 74 -7.70 -4.53 4.39
N ILE A 75 -7.12 -3.56 5.10
CA ILE A 75 -7.00 -3.57 6.58
C ILE A 75 -8.39 -3.61 7.23
N LEU A 76 -9.35 -2.84 6.70
CA LEU A 76 -10.74 -2.84 7.15
C LEU A 76 -11.43 -4.18 6.86
N ASP A 77 -11.38 -4.64 5.61
CA ASP A 77 -12.01 -5.89 5.16
C ASP A 77 -11.51 -7.10 5.99
N CYS A 78 -10.25 -7.07 6.42
CA CYS A 78 -9.60 -8.15 7.14
C CYS A 78 -9.58 -7.96 8.67
N ASN A 79 -10.22 -6.92 9.20
CA ASN A 79 -10.24 -6.60 10.65
C ASN A 79 -8.84 -6.55 11.29
N LEU A 80 -7.88 -5.90 10.62
CA LEU A 80 -6.47 -5.81 11.05
C LEU A 80 -6.15 -4.53 11.84
N GLN A 81 -7.13 -3.65 12.07
CA GLN A 81 -6.94 -2.34 12.70
C GLN A 81 -6.37 -2.42 14.13
N SER A 82 -6.70 -3.49 14.86
CA SER A 82 -6.24 -3.72 16.24
C SER A 82 -4.79 -4.17 16.33
N GLU A 83 -4.26 -4.77 15.26
CA GLU A 83 -2.95 -5.44 15.25
C GLU A 83 -1.81 -4.45 14.99
N ASP A 84 -2.10 -3.36 14.29
CA ASP A 84 -1.17 -2.25 14.10
C ASP A 84 -1.93 -0.93 13.99
N MET A 85 -2.09 -0.27 15.14
CA MET A 85 -2.78 1.02 15.24
C MET A 85 -2.04 2.16 14.52
N LEU A 86 -0.75 1.98 14.21
CA LEU A 86 0.05 2.99 13.53
C LEU A 86 -0.06 2.87 12.02
N LEU A 87 -0.18 1.64 11.47
CA LEU A 87 -0.22 1.43 10.03
C LEU A 87 -1.33 2.21 9.32
N ASP A 88 -2.56 2.19 9.86
CA ASP A 88 -3.69 2.97 9.32
C ASP A 88 -3.41 4.48 9.35
N LYS A 89 -2.80 4.98 10.44
CA LYS A 89 -2.44 6.39 10.60
C LYS A 89 -1.33 6.80 9.63
N ASP A 90 -0.30 5.98 9.49
CA ASP A 90 0.84 6.21 8.59
C ASP A 90 0.37 6.29 7.14
N ILE A 91 -0.52 5.37 6.73
CA ILE A 91 -1.13 5.36 5.39
C ILE A 91 -1.94 6.64 5.17
N LYS A 92 -2.79 7.02 6.13
CA LYS A 92 -3.61 8.24 6.04
C LYS A 92 -2.75 9.50 5.97
N TYR A 93 -1.71 9.59 6.79
CA TYR A 93 -0.76 10.71 6.80
C TYR A 93 -0.08 10.85 5.43
N ARG A 94 0.44 9.74 4.88
CA ARG A 94 1.09 9.75 3.56
C ARG A 94 0.13 10.17 2.45
N ILE A 95 -1.12 9.71 2.46
CA ILE A 95 -2.14 10.17 1.50
C ILE A 95 -2.35 11.69 1.60
N LEU A 96 -2.35 12.27 2.80
CA LEU A 96 -2.49 13.71 2.98
C LEU A 96 -1.28 14.48 2.44
N GLU A 97 -0.06 14.01 2.74
CA GLU A 97 1.18 14.59 2.21
C GLU A 97 1.19 14.60 0.67
N LEU A 98 0.81 13.49 0.03
CA LEU A 98 0.74 13.39 -1.43
C LEU A 98 -0.35 14.29 -2.04
N LYS A 99 -1.46 14.52 -1.34
CA LYS A 99 -2.49 15.46 -1.79
C LYS A 99 -2.02 16.90 -1.70
N ALA A 100 -1.28 17.25 -0.64
CA ALA A 100 -0.75 18.60 -0.45
C ALA A 100 0.30 18.95 -1.52
N ASN A 101 1.07 17.97 -1.98
CA ASN A 101 2.13 18.18 -2.98
C ASN A 101 1.65 18.10 -4.44
N LYS A 102 0.38 18.44 -4.73
CA LYS A 102 -0.17 18.39 -6.10
C LYS A 102 0.21 19.63 -6.90
N GLY A 103 0.92 19.43 -8.03
CA GLY A 103 1.24 20.49 -8.98
C GLY A 103 2.44 21.38 -8.61
N MET A 104 3.27 20.94 -7.66
CA MET A 104 4.64 21.47 -7.45
C MET A 104 5.64 20.67 -8.29
#